data_AF-A0A9P7BNR4-F1
#
_entry.id   AF-A0A9P7BNR4-F1
#
_cell.length_a   1.000
_cell.length_b   1.000
_cell.length_c   1.000
_cell.angle_alpha   90.00
_cell.angle_beta   90.00
_cell.angle_gamma   90.00
#
_symmetry.space_group_name_H-M   'P 1'
#
loop_
_entity.id
_entity.type
_entity.pdbx_description
1 polymer ?
#
loop_
_entity_poly.entity_id
_entity_poly.type
_entity_poly.pdbx_seq_one_letter_code
_entity_poly.pdbx_strand_id
1 'polypeptide(L)'
;MEYDTAVDGIKKHLIQHSHPNQYTYIAELMDITHPSNKHPKMDHLVCFMGGSFILGATEGDNVYDAKVQDSEDVRLGEEITETCYEMYNMTATGLASEIVYFNTDNQTDGPDMDIHSRDRHNLLRPETLESIFLLYRMTGNEKYREWGWKIFESFEEYTRLDEGGYSALRDVTTIPPIRDDRMDTFFLAETLKYLYLLFSPSDFIPLQHYVFNTEAHPLPVFTPKNNL
;
A
#
# COMPACT_ATOMS: atom_id res chain seq x y z
N MET A 1 15.38 12.40 -12.58
CA MET A 1 16.58 11.64 -13.03
C MET A 1 16.91 10.50 -12.09
N GLU A 2 17.17 10.72 -10.78
CA GLU A 2 17.44 9.63 -9.83
C GLU A 2 16.20 8.78 -9.52
N TYR A 3 15.06 9.41 -9.24
CA TYR A 3 13.76 8.73 -9.06
C TYR A 3 13.42 7.85 -10.27
N ASP A 4 13.42 8.43 -11.47
CA ASP A 4 13.11 7.71 -12.71
C ASP A 4 14.04 6.50 -12.92
N THR A 5 15.34 6.67 -12.66
CA THR A 5 16.32 5.57 -12.78
C THR A 5 16.01 4.43 -11.80
N ALA A 6 15.61 4.76 -10.56
CA ALA A 6 15.25 3.76 -9.56
C ALA A 6 13.95 3.04 -9.92
N VAL A 7 12.92 3.80 -10.34
CA VAL A 7 11.63 3.26 -10.80
C VAL A 7 11.80 2.34 -12.01
N ASP A 8 12.59 2.74 -13.00
CA ASP A 8 12.92 1.92 -14.16
C ASP A 8 13.65 0.63 -13.75
N GLY A 9 14.52 0.71 -12.73
CA GLY A 9 15.16 -0.44 -12.11
C GLY A 9 14.15 -1.41 -11.48
N ILE A 10 13.19 -0.89 -10.70
CA ILE A 10 12.12 -1.68 -10.07
C ILE A 10 11.29 -2.39 -11.14
N LYS A 11 10.81 -1.64 -12.14
CA LYS A 11 10.02 -2.17 -13.26
C LYS A 11 10.72 -3.31 -13.98
N LYS A 12 11.99 -3.09 -14.32
CA LYS A 12 12.80 -4.04 -15.07
C LYS A 12 13.15 -5.29 -14.28
N HIS A 13 13.41 -5.15 -12.98
CA HIS A 13 14.05 -6.22 -12.21
C HIS A 13 13.15 -6.86 -11.16
N LEU A 14 12.18 -6.14 -10.59
CA LEU A 14 11.48 -6.56 -9.38
C LEU A 14 9.98 -6.81 -9.57
N ILE A 15 9.34 -6.19 -10.57
CA ILE A 15 7.92 -6.45 -10.87
C ILE A 15 7.74 -7.89 -11.33
N GLN A 16 6.87 -8.62 -10.64
CA GLN A 16 6.51 -10.02 -10.88
C GLN A 16 4.98 -10.19 -10.76
N HIS A 17 4.47 -11.37 -11.15
CA HIS A 17 3.05 -11.70 -11.08
C HIS A 17 2.86 -13.04 -10.35
N SER A 18 1.88 -13.11 -9.47
CA SER A 18 1.53 -14.33 -8.75
C SER A 18 0.71 -15.30 -9.61
N HIS A 19 0.46 -16.51 -9.09
CA HIS A 19 -0.44 -17.49 -9.68
C HIS A 19 -1.48 -17.96 -8.65
N PRO A 20 -2.76 -18.17 -9.02
CA PRO A 20 -3.30 -18.12 -10.38
C PRO A 20 -3.76 -16.74 -10.86
N ASN A 21 -4.05 -15.79 -9.97
CA ASN A 21 -4.79 -14.59 -10.32
C ASN A 21 -3.95 -13.47 -10.95
N GLN A 22 -2.63 -13.66 -11.09
CA GLN A 22 -1.72 -12.69 -11.73
C GLN A 22 -1.61 -11.36 -10.99
N TYR A 23 -1.70 -11.36 -9.65
CA TYR A 23 -1.47 -10.15 -8.86
C TYR A 23 -0.04 -9.64 -9.07
N THR A 24 0.08 -8.37 -9.44
CA THR A 24 1.37 -7.69 -9.61
C THR A 24 1.98 -7.42 -8.24
N TYR A 25 3.23 -7.80 -8.02
CA TYR A 25 3.95 -7.55 -6.78
C TYR A 25 5.41 -7.16 -7.04
N ILE A 26 6.05 -6.51 -6.06
CA ILE A 26 7.47 -6.14 -6.12
C ILE A 26 8.26 -7.18 -5.31
N ALA A 27 9.02 -8.02 -6.01
CA ALA A 27 9.87 -9.05 -5.41
C ALA A 27 11.17 -8.46 -4.84
N GLU A 28 11.84 -9.23 -3.97
CA GLU A 28 13.21 -8.94 -3.55
C GLU A 28 14.22 -9.57 -4.52
N LEU A 29 15.35 -8.88 -4.75
CA LEU A 29 16.50 -9.43 -5.46
C LEU A 29 17.68 -9.59 -4.50
N MET A 30 17.92 -10.84 -4.07
CA MET A 30 18.94 -11.15 -3.07
C MET A 30 20.36 -11.17 -3.64
N ASP A 31 20.51 -11.47 -4.93
CA ASP A 31 21.81 -11.55 -5.60
C ASP A 31 21.74 -10.96 -7.02
N ILE A 32 22.41 -9.82 -7.21
CA ILE A 32 22.47 -9.12 -8.49
C ILE A 32 23.17 -9.92 -9.59
N THR A 33 23.99 -10.91 -9.22
CA THR A 33 24.69 -11.77 -10.19
C THR A 33 23.80 -12.86 -10.76
N HIS A 34 22.67 -13.14 -10.09
CA HIS A 34 21.64 -14.08 -10.53
C HIS A 34 20.28 -13.38 -10.62
N PRO A 35 20.08 -12.47 -11.61
CA PRO A 35 18.87 -11.64 -11.70
C PRO A 35 17.56 -12.42 -11.92
N SER A 36 17.64 -13.72 -12.22
CA SER A 36 16.48 -14.63 -12.26
C SER A 36 16.06 -15.16 -10.88
N ASN A 37 16.91 -15.04 -9.85
CA ASN A 37 16.65 -15.52 -8.49
C ASN A 37 15.95 -14.45 -7.65
N LYS A 38 14.72 -14.12 -8.04
CA LYS A 38 13.87 -13.18 -7.33
C LYS A 38 13.14 -13.91 -6.22
N HIS A 39 13.24 -13.39 -5.00
CA HIS A 39 12.53 -13.95 -3.87
C HIS A 39 11.09 -13.43 -3.89
N PRO A 40 10.06 -14.28 -3.94
CA PRO A 40 8.66 -13.85 -4.02
C PRO A 40 8.15 -13.43 -2.64
N LYS A 41 8.85 -12.49 -1.99
CA LYS A 41 8.54 -11.93 -0.69
C LYS A 41 8.26 -10.44 -0.88
N MET A 42 7.22 -9.94 -0.23
CA MET A 42 6.93 -8.50 -0.15
C MET A 42 6.53 -8.17 1.28
N ASP A 43 7.23 -7.20 1.85
CA ASP A 43 6.82 -6.59 3.12
C ASP A 43 5.59 -5.71 2.86
N HIS A 44 4.67 -5.63 3.84
CA HIS A 44 3.53 -4.71 3.78
C HIS A 44 3.96 -3.26 3.56
N LEU A 45 5.16 -2.91 4.06
CA LEU A 45 5.82 -1.64 3.81
C LEU A 45 5.84 -1.27 2.32
N VAL A 46 6.06 -2.24 1.42
CA VAL A 46 6.17 -1.98 -0.04
C VAL A 46 4.85 -1.48 -0.63
N CYS A 47 3.73 -1.62 0.08
CA CYS A 47 2.44 -1.09 -0.36
C CYS A 47 2.41 0.43 -0.56
N PHE A 48 3.37 1.20 -0.02
CA PHE A 48 3.53 2.63 -0.30
C PHE A 48 3.85 2.91 -1.79
N MET A 49 4.37 1.90 -2.51
CA MET A 49 4.77 2.03 -3.90
C MET A 49 3.58 2.26 -4.83
N GLY A 50 2.38 1.78 -4.49
CA GLY A 50 1.18 2.04 -5.28
C GLY A 50 0.90 3.55 -5.41
N GLY A 51 0.90 4.24 -4.27
CA GLY A 51 0.79 5.68 -4.16
C GLY A 51 1.97 6.42 -4.79
N SER A 52 3.19 5.89 -4.62
CA SER A 52 4.39 6.51 -5.21
C SER A 52 4.38 6.50 -6.73
N PHE A 53 3.97 5.39 -7.38
CA PHE A 53 3.88 5.32 -8.83
C PHE A 53 2.87 6.33 -9.38
N ILE A 54 1.66 6.38 -8.81
CA ILE A 54 0.65 7.35 -9.29
C ILE A 54 1.06 8.79 -9.02
N LEU A 55 1.69 9.08 -7.88
CA LEU A 55 2.19 10.41 -7.56
C LEU A 55 3.32 10.83 -8.51
N GLY A 56 4.22 9.91 -8.85
CA GLY A 56 5.28 10.16 -9.83
C GLY A 56 4.74 10.42 -11.24
N ALA A 57 3.65 9.77 -11.63
CA ALA A 57 3.03 9.95 -12.94
C ALA A 57 2.23 11.25 -13.07
N THR A 58 1.61 11.69 -11.96
CA THR A 58 0.63 12.79 -11.96
C THR A 58 1.15 14.08 -11.34
N GLU A 59 2.23 14.02 -10.57
CA GLU A 59 2.73 15.12 -9.72
C GLU A 59 1.63 15.71 -8.81
N GLY A 60 0.66 14.89 -8.42
CA GLY A 60 -0.46 15.28 -7.55
C GLY A 60 -1.69 15.80 -8.30
N ASP A 61 -1.66 15.87 -9.64
CA ASP A 61 -2.84 16.20 -10.46
C ASP A 61 -3.73 14.97 -10.73
N ASN A 62 -4.86 15.19 -11.39
CA ASN A 62 -5.76 14.10 -11.77
C ASN A 62 -5.22 13.31 -12.96
N VAL A 63 -5.55 12.01 -13.03
CA VAL A 63 -5.11 11.12 -14.13
C VAL A 63 -5.75 11.40 -15.49
N TYR A 64 -6.70 12.34 -15.61
CA TYR A 64 -7.50 12.54 -16.83
C TYR A 64 -6.77 13.18 -18.02
N ASP A 65 -5.47 13.51 -17.89
CA ASP A 65 -4.63 13.73 -19.07
C ASP A 65 -4.37 12.36 -19.74
N ALA A 66 -4.80 12.21 -21.00
CA ALA A 66 -4.70 10.97 -21.76
C ALA A 66 -3.26 10.39 -21.83
N LYS A 67 -2.22 11.23 -21.74
CA LYS A 67 -0.83 10.74 -21.70
C LYS A 67 -0.42 10.15 -20.36
N VAL A 68 -1.04 10.61 -19.28
CA VAL A 68 -0.78 10.15 -17.92
C VAL A 68 -1.63 8.91 -17.62
N GLN A 69 -2.90 8.93 -18.05
CA GLN A 69 -3.84 7.83 -17.83
C GLN A 69 -3.32 6.48 -18.34
N ASP A 70 -2.73 6.46 -19.53
CA ASP A 70 -2.23 5.23 -20.17
C ASP A 70 -0.76 4.93 -19.82
N SER A 71 -0.19 5.64 -18.85
CA SER A 71 1.20 5.42 -18.44
C SER A 71 1.37 4.11 -17.66
N GLU A 72 2.54 3.50 -17.80
CA GLU A 72 2.89 2.29 -17.04
C GLU A 72 2.86 2.56 -15.52
N ASP A 73 3.21 3.77 -15.08
CA ASP A 73 3.19 4.13 -13.66
C ASP A 73 1.78 4.19 -13.07
N VAL A 74 0.80 4.74 -13.79
CA VAL A 74 -0.60 4.70 -13.34
C VAL A 74 -1.07 3.26 -13.23
N ARG A 75 -0.82 2.44 -14.25
CA ARG A 75 -1.19 1.01 -14.25
C ARG A 75 -0.55 0.27 -13.08
N LEU A 76 0.76 0.43 -12.85
CA LEU A 76 1.45 -0.20 -11.73
C LEU A 76 0.95 0.32 -10.38
N GLY A 77 0.61 1.61 -10.27
CA GLY A 77 -0.01 2.17 -9.08
C GLY A 77 -1.32 1.47 -8.71
N GLU A 78 -2.19 1.29 -9.72
CA GLU A 78 -3.46 0.58 -9.56
C GLU A 78 -3.26 -0.91 -9.22
N GLU A 79 -2.43 -1.63 -9.99
CA GLU A 79 -2.19 -3.07 -9.84
C GLU A 79 -1.52 -3.41 -8.49
N ILE A 80 -0.50 -2.63 -8.07
CA ILE A 80 0.16 -2.85 -6.76
C ILE A 80 -0.81 -2.58 -5.61
N THR A 81 -1.64 -1.54 -5.72
CA THR A 81 -2.61 -1.23 -4.66
C THR A 81 -3.72 -2.27 -4.57
N GLU A 82 -4.14 -2.84 -5.71
CA GLU A 82 -5.05 -3.98 -5.73
C GLU A 82 -4.44 -5.20 -5.03
N THR A 83 -3.20 -5.57 -5.37
CA THR A 83 -2.48 -6.64 -4.67
C THR A 83 -2.40 -6.39 -3.16
N CYS A 84 -2.08 -5.16 -2.76
CA CYS A 84 -2.02 -4.77 -1.36
C CYS A 84 -3.38 -4.85 -0.66
N TYR A 85 -4.48 -4.52 -1.33
CA TYR A 85 -5.82 -4.74 -0.79
C TYR A 85 -6.13 -6.24 -0.63
N GLU A 86 -5.69 -7.08 -1.58
CA GLU A 86 -5.89 -8.53 -1.50
C GLU A 86 -5.06 -9.19 -0.39
N MET A 87 -3.93 -8.60 0.01
CA MET A 87 -3.21 -8.99 1.24
C MET A 87 -4.07 -8.86 2.50
N TYR A 88 -5.10 -7.98 2.51
CA TYR A 88 -6.07 -7.89 3.61
C TYR A 88 -7.14 -8.98 3.46
N ASN A 89 -7.72 -9.12 2.26
CA ASN A 89 -8.82 -10.05 1.99
C ASN A 89 -8.45 -11.52 2.20
N MET A 90 -7.18 -11.89 2.00
CA MET A 90 -6.73 -13.26 2.19
C MET A 90 -6.69 -13.71 3.67
N THR A 91 -6.79 -12.78 4.62
CA THR A 91 -6.65 -13.05 6.06
C THR A 91 -8.01 -13.24 6.74
N ALA A 92 -8.04 -14.00 7.84
CA ALA A 92 -9.28 -14.20 8.58
C ALA A 92 -9.83 -12.90 9.18
N THR A 93 -8.94 -12.02 9.65
CA THR A 93 -9.30 -10.74 10.28
C THR A 93 -9.57 -9.61 9.29
N GLY A 94 -9.32 -9.82 7.99
CA GLY A 94 -9.39 -8.73 7.00
C GLY A 94 -8.32 -7.65 7.24
N LEU A 95 -7.18 -8.00 7.85
CA LEU A 95 -6.02 -7.13 8.09
C LEU A 95 -4.75 -7.82 7.56
N ALA A 96 -3.98 -7.13 6.73
CA ALA A 96 -2.75 -7.70 6.18
C ALA A 96 -1.70 -8.03 7.25
N SER A 97 -0.94 -9.08 7.02
CA SER A 97 0.25 -9.44 7.79
C SER A 97 1.45 -8.55 7.44
N GLU A 98 2.51 -8.63 8.24
CA GLU A 98 3.75 -7.85 8.04
C GLU A 98 4.45 -8.20 6.72
N ILE A 99 4.47 -9.49 6.37
CA ILE A 99 5.14 -10.01 5.17
C ILE A 99 4.21 -11.03 4.51
N VAL A 100 4.17 -11.01 3.18
CA VAL A 100 3.47 -11.98 2.33
C VAL A 100 4.44 -12.60 1.34
N TYR A 101 4.25 -13.89 1.07
CA TYR A 101 4.98 -14.64 0.07
C TYR A 101 4.05 -15.01 -1.09
N PHE A 102 4.49 -14.76 -2.33
CA PHE A 102 3.67 -14.98 -3.51
C PHE A 102 3.94 -16.34 -4.14
N ASN A 103 2.87 -17.01 -4.54
CA ASN A 103 2.97 -18.22 -5.33
C ASN A 103 3.37 -17.87 -6.77
N THR A 104 4.50 -18.41 -7.22
CA THR A 104 5.00 -18.25 -8.60
C THR A 104 4.91 -19.55 -9.41
N ASP A 105 4.41 -20.64 -8.82
CA ASP A 105 4.33 -21.94 -9.46
C ASP A 105 2.98 -22.13 -10.17
N ASN A 106 3.03 -22.11 -11.50
CA ASN A 106 1.88 -22.30 -12.38
C ASN A 106 1.39 -23.75 -12.49
N GLN A 107 2.00 -24.69 -11.77
CA GLN A 107 1.60 -26.10 -11.71
C GLN A 107 0.85 -26.44 -10.42
N THR A 108 0.74 -25.50 -9.48
CA THR A 108 0.06 -25.72 -8.21
C THR A 108 -1.30 -25.02 -8.19
N ASP A 109 -2.33 -25.73 -7.72
CA ASP A 109 -3.66 -25.18 -7.45
C ASP A 109 -3.71 -24.39 -6.12
N GLY A 110 -2.57 -23.85 -5.67
CA GLY A 110 -2.44 -23.10 -4.42
C GLY A 110 -2.94 -21.66 -4.52
N PRO A 111 -3.19 -20.99 -3.38
CA PRO A 111 -3.53 -19.56 -3.36
C PRO A 111 -2.36 -18.69 -3.88
N ASP A 112 -2.66 -17.48 -4.32
CA ASP A 112 -1.64 -16.50 -4.77
C ASP A 112 -0.65 -16.09 -3.71
N MET A 113 -1.05 -16.18 -2.43
CA MET A 113 -0.32 -15.59 -1.32
C MET A 113 -0.32 -16.55 -0.13
N ASP A 114 0.81 -16.59 0.57
CA ASP A 114 1.01 -17.32 1.82
C ASP A 114 1.66 -16.42 2.88
N ILE A 115 1.42 -16.75 4.16
CA ILE A 115 1.94 -16.02 5.31
C ILE A 115 2.68 -17.01 6.21
N HIS A 116 4.00 -16.86 6.27
CA HIS A 116 4.82 -17.65 7.18
C HIS A 116 4.51 -17.33 8.65
N SER A 117 4.69 -18.31 9.53
CA SER A 117 4.25 -18.24 10.93
C SER A 117 4.82 -17.07 11.73
N ARG A 118 6.02 -16.58 11.40
CA ARG A 118 6.65 -15.45 12.10
C ARG A 118 6.14 -14.09 11.62
N ASP A 119 5.46 -14.06 10.49
CA ASP A 119 5.14 -12.83 9.78
C ASP A 119 3.67 -12.46 9.88
N ARG A 120 2.86 -13.29 10.56
CA ARG A 120 1.40 -13.13 10.74
C ARG A 120 0.97 -11.92 11.57
N HIS A 121 1.91 -11.17 12.11
CA HIS A 121 1.59 -10.02 12.94
C HIS A 121 1.12 -8.85 12.09
N ASN A 122 0.24 -8.01 12.64
CA ASN A 122 -0.19 -6.75 12.06
C ASN A 122 0.09 -5.64 13.08
N LEU A 123 0.81 -4.62 12.65
CA LEU A 123 1.26 -3.54 13.54
C LEU A 123 0.41 -2.27 13.39
N LEU A 124 -0.78 -2.38 12.80
CA LEU A 124 -1.67 -1.25 12.50
C LEU A 124 -1.11 -0.29 11.42
N ARG A 125 -0.31 -0.85 10.51
CA ARG A 125 0.48 -0.13 9.51
C ARG A 125 -0.35 0.63 8.46
N PRO A 126 0.16 1.75 7.91
CA PRO A 126 -0.62 2.66 7.05
C PRO A 126 -0.51 2.43 5.54
N GLU A 127 0.49 1.73 5.02
CA GLU A 127 1.01 1.91 3.66
C GLU A 127 -0.01 1.54 2.57
N THR A 128 -0.91 0.59 2.83
CA THR A 128 -2.02 0.30 1.91
C THR A 128 -3.06 1.42 1.89
N LEU A 129 -3.40 1.98 3.05
CA LEU A 129 -4.34 3.10 3.17
C LEU A 129 -3.75 4.40 2.61
N GLU A 130 -2.43 4.59 2.70
CA GLU A 130 -1.71 5.66 2.01
C GLU A 130 -1.93 5.59 0.49
N SER A 131 -1.65 4.43 -0.10
CA SER A 131 -1.81 4.23 -1.55
C SER A 131 -3.27 4.35 -2.00
N ILE A 132 -4.21 3.77 -1.23
CA ILE A 132 -5.65 3.91 -1.46
C ILE A 132 -6.08 5.39 -1.43
N PHE A 133 -5.60 6.17 -0.46
CA PHE A 133 -5.89 7.61 -0.37
C PHE A 133 -5.38 8.36 -1.60
N LEU A 134 -4.12 8.15 -2.00
CA LEU A 134 -3.53 8.81 -3.15
C LEU A 134 -4.30 8.45 -4.42
N LEU A 135 -4.50 7.15 -4.68
CA LEU A 135 -5.27 6.69 -5.84
C LEU A 135 -6.68 7.27 -5.88
N TYR A 136 -7.38 7.33 -4.75
CA TYR A 136 -8.69 7.99 -4.70
C TYR A 136 -8.59 9.46 -5.14
N ARG A 137 -7.62 10.21 -4.62
CA ARG A 137 -7.46 11.64 -4.93
C ARG A 137 -7.15 11.92 -6.40
N MET A 138 -6.32 11.10 -7.04
CA MET A 138 -5.94 11.32 -8.45
C MET A 138 -6.93 10.71 -9.46
N THR A 139 -7.66 9.65 -9.10
CA THR A 139 -8.54 8.93 -10.03
C THR A 139 -10.03 9.23 -9.82
N GLY A 140 -10.43 9.63 -8.62
CA GLY A 140 -11.83 9.75 -8.21
C GLY A 140 -12.59 8.41 -8.16
N ASN A 141 -11.91 7.27 -8.27
CA ASN A 141 -12.56 5.97 -8.31
C ASN A 141 -13.03 5.53 -6.91
N GLU A 142 -14.34 5.44 -6.72
CA GLU A 142 -14.96 5.13 -5.42
C GLU A 142 -14.59 3.74 -4.88
N LYS A 143 -14.07 2.80 -5.71
CA LYS A 143 -13.57 1.50 -5.23
C LYS A 143 -12.55 1.65 -4.09
N TYR A 144 -11.73 2.69 -4.14
CA TYR A 144 -10.71 2.95 -3.12
C TYR A 144 -11.33 3.34 -1.78
N ARG A 145 -12.44 4.08 -1.77
CA ARG A 145 -13.21 4.37 -0.56
C ARG A 145 -13.88 3.12 0.01
N GLU A 146 -14.43 2.28 -0.86
CA GLU A 146 -15.01 0.99 -0.44
C GLU A 146 -13.97 0.09 0.22
N TRP A 147 -12.77 -0.01 -0.36
CA TRP A 147 -11.65 -0.77 0.19
C TRP A 147 -11.17 -0.20 1.52
N GLY A 148 -10.95 1.12 1.59
CA GLY A 148 -10.56 1.79 2.83
C GLY A 148 -11.59 1.63 3.95
N TRP A 149 -12.89 1.64 3.63
CA TRP A 149 -13.96 1.41 4.60
C TRP A 149 -13.91 0.00 5.16
N LYS A 150 -13.75 -1.03 4.32
CA LYS A 150 -13.62 -2.42 4.77
C LYS A 150 -12.42 -2.63 5.69
N ILE A 151 -11.28 -2.02 5.36
CA ILE A 151 -10.09 -2.07 6.22
C ILE A 151 -10.37 -1.41 7.58
N PHE A 152 -11.07 -0.28 7.58
CA PHE A 152 -11.47 0.40 8.82
C PHE A 152 -12.42 -0.45 9.67
N GLU A 153 -13.40 -1.12 9.06
CA GLU A 153 -14.29 -2.05 9.76
C GLU A 153 -13.49 -3.18 10.43
N SER A 154 -12.49 -3.76 9.74
CA SER A 154 -11.59 -4.76 10.33
C SER A 154 -10.79 -4.23 11.52
N PHE A 155 -10.29 -2.98 11.47
CA PHE A 155 -9.64 -2.36 12.63
C PHE A 155 -10.62 -2.18 13.80
N GLU A 156 -11.83 -1.66 13.54
CA GLU A 156 -12.86 -1.50 14.57
C GLU A 156 -13.24 -2.83 15.23
N GLU A 157 -13.36 -3.90 14.45
CA GLU A 157 -13.79 -5.21 14.95
C GLU A 157 -12.67 -5.93 15.73
N TYR A 158 -11.45 -5.95 15.19
CA TYR A 158 -10.41 -6.85 15.69
C TYR A 158 -9.36 -6.18 16.59
N THR A 159 -9.13 -4.88 16.43
CA THR A 159 -8.02 -4.20 17.13
C THR A 159 -8.49 -3.24 18.22
N ARG A 160 -9.74 -2.75 18.18
CA ARG A 160 -10.30 -1.84 19.19
C ARG A 160 -10.42 -2.49 20.58
N LEU A 161 -10.13 -1.70 21.61
CA LEU A 161 -10.26 -2.08 23.03
C LEU A 161 -11.45 -1.37 23.69
N ASP A 162 -12.14 -2.05 24.60
CA ASP A 162 -13.33 -1.52 25.29
C ASP A 162 -12.97 -0.35 26.22
N GLU A 163 -11.80 -0.43 26.84
CA GLU A 163 -11.20 0.58 27.71
C GLU A 163 -10.64 1.80 26.96
N GLY A 164 -10.54 1.71 25.63
CA GLY A 164 -10.02 2.75 24.75
C GLY A 164 -8.66 2.39 24.12
N GLY A 165 -8.45 2.89 22.90
CA GLY A 165 -7.28 2.57 22.08
C GLY A 165 -7.48 1.35 21.17
N TYR A 166 -6.42 1.01 20.46
CA TYR A 166 -6.35 -0.11 19.53
C TYR A 166 -5.07 -0.89 19.80
N SER A 167 -5.05 -2.18 19.51
CA SER A 167 -3.86 -3.03 19.68
C SER A 167 -3.46 -3.71 18.38
N ALA A 168 -2.17 -3.69 18.09
CA ALA A 168 -1.53 -4.59 17.15
C ALA A 168 -1.90 -6.06 17.44
N LEU A 169 -1.85 -6.88 16.40
CA LEU A 169 -2.14 -8.30 16.43
C LEU A 169 -0.86 -9.11 16.20
N ARG A 170 -0.70 -10.21 16.93
CA ARG A 170 0.35 -11.21 16.70
C ARG A 170 0.02 -12.18 15.59
N ASP A 171 -1.27 -12.40 15.31
CA ASP A 171 -1.72 -13.33 14.28
C ASP A 171 -3.05 -12.86 13.67
N VAL A 172 -3.01 -12.44 12.40
CA VAL A 172 -4.17 -12.03 11.58
C VAL A 172 -4.95 -13.19 10.95
N THR A 173 -4.43 -14.42 11.07
CA THR A 173 -4.97 -15.62 10.40
C THR A 173 -5.98 -16.40 11.26
N THR A 174 -6.24 -15.94 12.49
CA THR A 174 -7.12 -16.63 13.44
C THR A 174 -8.16 -15.69 14.06
N ILE A 175 -9.35 -16.24 14.34
CA ILE A 175 -10.42 -15.56 15.07
C ILE A 175 -10.78 -16.41 16.30
N PRO A 176 -10.83 -15.82 17.51
CA PRO A 176 -10.46 -14.43 17.83
C PRO A 176 -8.95 -14.20 17.66
N PRO A 177 -8.51 -12.98 17.28
CA PRO A 177 -7.10 -12.70 17.05
C PRO A 177 -6.30 -12.62 18.34
N ILE A 178 -5.00 -12.88 18.26
CA ILE A 178 -4.06 -12.75 19.38
C ILE A 178 -3.52 -11.31 19.38
N ARG A 179 -3.71 -10.55 20.46
CA ARG A 179 -3.25 -9.16 20.59
C ARG A 179 -1.80 -9.08 21.10
N ASP A 180 -1.07 -8.03 20.70
CA ASP A 180 0.33 -7.78 21.09
C ASP A 180 0.50 -6.71 22.21
N ASP A 181 -0.60 -6.09 22.67
CA ASP A 181 -0.59 -5.01 23.69
C ASP A 181 0.30 -3.83 23.29
N ARG A 182 0.12 -3.36 22.05
CA ARG A 182 0.92 -2.28 21.47
C ARG A 182 0.08 -1.44 20.52
N MET A 183 0.16 -0.12 20.66
CA MET A 183 -0.38 0.84 19.70
C MET A 183 0.75 1.74 19.23
N ASP A 184 1.28 1.45 18.04
CA ASP A 184 2.35 2.24 17.46
C ASP A 184 1.85 3.66 17.08
N THR A 185 2.73 4.66 17.17
CA THR A 185 2.36 6.08 16.98
C THR A 185 1.78 6.35 15.60
N PHE A 186 2.27 5.65 14.57
CA PHE A 186 1.82 5.77 13.20
C PHE A 186 0.37 5.33 13.00
N PHE A 187 -0.24 4.57 13.90
CA PHE A 187 -1.68 4.31 13.78
C PHE A 187 -2.48 5.62 13.82
N LEU A 188 -2.10 6.53 14.72
CA LEU A 188 -2.73 7.84 14.83
C LEU A 188 -2.16 8.83 13.82
N ALA A 189 -0.84 8.83 13.62
CA ALA A 189 -0.20 9.79 12.73
C ALA A 189 -0.52 9.50 11.26
N GLU A 190 -0.67 8.24 10.86
CA GLU A 190 -0.74 7.84 9.45
C GLU A 190 -2.04 7.10 9.14
N THR A 191 -2.27 5.92 9.75
CA THR A 191 -3.38 5.04 9.38
C THR A 191 -4.73 5.74 9.48
N LEU A 192 -5.03 6.36 10.63
CA LEU A 192 -6.25 7.14 10.82
C LEU A 192 -6.26 8.45 10.02
N LYS A 193 -5.09 9.05 9.75
CA LYS A 193 -5.00 10.28 8.96
C LYS A 193 -5.34 10.02 7.49
N TYR A 194 -4.78 8.97 6.89
CA TYR A 194 -5.09 8.60 5.51
C TYR A 194 -6.54 8.15 5.36
N LEU A 195 -7.09 7.40 6.33
CA LEU A 195 -8.53 7.11 6.38
C LEU A 195 -9.38 8.40 6.43
N TYR A 196 -9.04 9.33 7.31
CA TYR A 196 -9.75 10.61 7.39
C TYR A 196 -9.68 11.38 6.06
N LEU A 197 -8.49 11.46 5.45
CA LEU A 197 -8.28 12.19 4.21
C LEU A 197 -8.98 11.53 3.01
N LEU A 198 -9.05 10.19 2.97
CA LEU A 198 -9.76 9.40 1.97
C LEU A 198 -11.25 9.76 1.92
N PHE A 199 -11.89 9.96 3.07
CA PHE A 199 -13.31 10.33 3.17
C PHE A 199 -13.58 11.84 3.23
N SER A 200 -12.53 12.66 3.29
CA SER A 200 -12.66 14.13 3.24
C SER A 200 -12.82 14.64 1.79
N PRO A 201 -13.31 15.88 1.60
CA PRO A 201 -13.34 16.53 0.29
C PRO A 201 -11.97 16.60 -0.38
N SER A 202 -11.93 16.45 -1.71
CA SER A 202 -10.66 16.43 -2.47
C SER A 202 -9.88 17.74 -2.46
N ASP A 203 -10.51 18.85 -2.10
CA ASP A 203 -9.90 20.18 -1.92
C ASP A 203 -9.36 20.42 -0.50
N PHE A 204 -9.60 19.50 0.44
CA PHE A 204 -8.99 19.52 1.77
C PHE A 204 -7.60 18.85 1.72
N ILE A 205 -6.54 19.63 1.99
CA ILE A 205 -5.13 19.24 1.81
C ILE A 205 -4.86 18.77 0.37
N PRO A 206 -4.93 19.67 -0.63
CA PRO A 206 -4.75 19.31 -2.04
C PRO A 206 -3.29 18.92 -2.34
N LEU A 207 -3.09 17.83 -3.07
CA LEU A 207 -1.78 17.23 -3.34
C LEU A 207 -0.87 18.11 -4.21
N GLN A 208 -1.43 19.10 -4.92
CA GLN A 208 -0.65 20.10 -5.67
C GLN A 208 0.01 21.14 -4.76
N HIS A 209 -0.41 21.23 -3.49
CA HIS A 209 0.09 22.22 -2.53
C HIS A 209 0.75 21.60 -1.31
N TYR A 210 0.56 20.30 -1.08
CA TYR A 210 1.12 19.58 0.06
C TYR A 210 1.82 18.30 -0.40
N VAL A 211 3.01 18.08 0.13
CA VAL A 211 3.72 16.81 0.06
C VAL A 211 3.78 16.22 1.47
N PHE A 212 3.43 14.95 1.60
CA PHE A 212 3.52 14.23 2.87
C PHE A 212 4.95 13.74 3.06
N ASN A 213 5.50 13.89 4.27
CA ASN A 213 6.68 13.11 4.62
C ASN A 213 6.30 11.64 4.87
N THR A 214 7.30 10.79 5.10
CA THR A 214 7.11 9.34 5.31
C THR A 214 6.36 8.95 6.59
N GLU A 215 5.92 9.91 7.41
CA GLU A 215 5.08 9.67 8.60
C GLU A 215 3.75 10.47 8.49
N ALA A 216 3.26 10.61 7.25
CA ALA A 216 2.06 11.33 6.86
C ALA A 216 1.95 12.78 7.37
N HIS A 217 3.05 13.48 7.64
CA HIS A 217 3.00 14.90 8.01
C HIS A 217 3.01 15.77 6.75
N PRO A 218 1.92 16.52 6.46
CA PRO A 218 1.85 17.35 5.27
C PRO A 218 2.75 18.58 5.41
N LEU A 219 3.58 18.81 4.40
CA LEU A 219 4.46 19.97 4.26
C LEU A 219 4.05 20.75 3.01
N PRO A 220 4.07 22.08 3.03
CA PRO A 220 3.74 22.87 1.85
C PRO A 220 4.79 22.69 0.75
N VAL A 221 4.34 22.48 -0.49
CA VAL A 221 5.23 22.45 -1.66
C VAL A 221 5.87 23.83 -1.83
N PHE A 222 7.20 23.87 -1.97
CA PHE A 222 7.91 25.12 -2.18
C PHE A 222 7.76 25.59 -3.63
N THR A 223 7.05 26.69 -3.85
CA THR A 223 7.02 27.36 -5.15
C THR A 223 8.29 28.19 -5.34
N PRO A 224 9.19 27.85 -6.29
CA PRO A 224 10.34 28.67 -6.56
C PRO A 224 9.88 30.04 -7.03
N LYS A 225 10.33 31.11 -6.36
CA LYS A 225 10.16 32.47 -6.91
C LYS A 225 11.21 32.61 -8.02
N ASN A 226 10.76 32.67 -9.27
CA ASN A 226 11.59 33.04 -10.40
C ASN A 226 12.02 34.52 -10.24
N ASN A 227 13.03 34.76 -9.41
CA ASN A 227 13.81 35.99 -9.44
C ASN A 227 14.99 35.76 -10.39
N LEU A 228 14.70 35.84 -11.69
CA LEU A 228 15.67 36.12 -12.75
C LEU A 228 15.23 37.39 -13.47
#